data_AF-L2FJ73-F1
#
_entry.id   AF-L2FJ73-F1
#
_cell.length_a   1.000
_cell.length_b   1.000
_cell.length_c   1.000
_cell.angle_alpha   90.00
_cell.angle_beta   90.00
_cell.angle_gamma   90.00
#
_symmetry.space_group_name_H-M   'P 1'
#
loop_
_entity.id
_entity.type
_entity.pdbx_description
1 polymer ?
#
loop_
_entity_poly.entity_id
_entity_poly.type
_entity_poly.pdbx_seq_one_letter_code
_entity_poly.pdbx_strand_id
1 'polypeptide(L)'
;MADLDMSEQQLLKRLFWLIFAAYWRTPSSTTSRASRHRARIQSISDSFPPVLRWRGGLSRPGHITEGHDTQIANLFITSLNIRSNLLQKFGSTVKTRAAEHQRIVDDLLEILYHMPQHVLEQNGNSLIPKLRDCGAAYMEQMNIGDGGDGGGGPETLVSESARLKLEKLLRKLDDIDCWPGLPGVESPQSNRQ
;
A
#
# COMPACT_ATOMS: atom_id res chain seq x y z
N MET A 1 19.80 14.37 8.04
CA MET A 1 18.53 13.91 8.63
C MET A 1 17.67 15.15 8.78
N ALA A 2 16.88 15.48 7.75
CA ALA A 2 16.08 16.72 7.76
C ALA A 2 15.03 16.61 8.86
N ASP A 3 14.92 17.67 9.66
CA ASP A 3 13.98 17.78 10.76
C ASP A 3 12.55 17.76 10.17
N LEU A 4 11.90 16.60 10.25
CA LEU A 4 10.51 16.43 9.80
C LEU A 4 9.63 17.36 10.64
N ASP A 5 8.81 18.18 9.99
CA ASP A 5 7.97 19.17 10.65
C ASP A 5 7.12 18.52 11.73
N MET A 6 6.89 19.24 12.84
CA MET A 6 6.20 18.71 14.02
C MET A 6 4.81 18.14 13.66
N SER A 7 4.15 18.72 12.65
CA SER A 7 2.85 18.26 12.15
C SER A 7 2.92 16.88 11.48
N GLU A 8 4.00 16.60 10.74
CA GLU A 8 4.23 15.35 10.00
C GLU A 8 4.59 14.21 10.97
N GLN A 9 5.41 14.50 11.98
CA GLN A 9 5.71 13.55 13.05
C GLN A 9 4.44 13.16 13.82
N GLN A 10 3.53 14.11 14.05
CA GLN A 10 2.26 13.84 14.70
C GLN A 10 1.34 12.98 13.83
N LEU A 11 1.35 13.17 12.51
CA LEU A 11 0.59 12.35 11.57
C LEU A 11 1.12 10.91 11.51
N LEU A 12 2.44 10.72 11.45
CA LEU A 12 3.06 9.41 11.51
C LEU A 12 2.81 8.70 12.85
N LYS A 13 2.92 9.42 13.97
CA LYS A 13 2.56 8.91 15.30
C LYS A 13 1.10 8.48 15.37
N ARG A 14 0.18 9.25 14.76
CA ARG A 14 -1.24 8.90 14.71
C ARG A 14 -1.51 7.67 13.83
N LEU A 15 -0.87 7.56 12.66
CA LEU A 15 -0.97 6.38 11.79
C LEU A 15 -0.41 5.13 12.47
N PHE A 16 0.75 5.24 13.12
CA PHE A 16 1.33 4.17 13.92
C PHE A 16 0.41 3.76 15.08
N TRP A 17 -0.20 4.73 15.76
CA TRP A 17 -1.15 4.45 16.82
C TRP A 17 -2.41 3.73 16.31
N LEU A 18 -2.89 4.06 15.10
CA LEU A 18 -4.00 3.35 14.48
C LEU A 18 -3.63 1.89 14.13
N ILE A 19 -2.41 1.63 13.66
CA ILE A 19 -1.88 0.27 13.48
C ILE A 19 -1.88 -0.49 14.81
N PHE A 20 -1.31 0.14 15.85
CA PHE A 20 -1.22 -0.45 17.17
C PHE A 20 -2.61 -0.75 17.77
N ALA A 21 -3.54 0.21 17.70
CA ALA A 21 -4.90 0.07 18.21
C ALA A 21 -5.70 -1.00 17.45
N ALA A 22 -5.47 -1.14 16.14
CA ALA A 22 -6.04 -2.21 15.35
C ALA A 22 -5.52 -3.60 15.75
N TYR A 23 -4.24 -3.69 16.14
CA TYR A 23 -3.58 -4.95 16.48
C TYR A 23 -3.94 -5.45 17.89
N TRP A 24 -4.05 -4.55 18.88
CA TRP A 24 -4.12 -4.92 20.29
C TRP A 24 -5.53 -5.12 20.90
N ARG A 25 -6.62 -4.98 20.14
CA ARG A 25 -7.98 -4.99 20.73
C ARG A 25 -8.92 -6.04 20.09
N THR A 26 -9.00 -7.23 20.70
CA THR A 26 -10.00 -8.31 20.45
C THR A 26 -10.89 -8.55 21.69
N PRO A 27 -12.08 -9.21 21.60
CA PRO A 27 -12.97 -9.46 20.46
C PRO A 27 -14.43 -8.91 20.69
N SER A 28 -15.09 -8.36 19.66
CA SER A 28 -16.57 -8.29 19.51
C SER A 28 -16.99 -7.50 18.26
N SER A 29 -17.79 -8.13 17.39
CA SER A 29 -18.37 -7.67 16.10
C SER A 29 -17.40 -6.98 15.11
N THR A 30 -16.90 -7.75 14.15
CA THR A 30 -15.83 -7.39 13.19
C THR A 30 -16.23 -6.32 12.17
N THR A 31 -17.45 -6.37 11.63
CA THR A 31 -17.88 -5.50 10.52
C THR A 31 -18.04 -4.02 10.90
N SER A 32 -18.58 -3.72 12.10
CA SER A 32 -18.77 -2.33 12.54
C SER A 32 -17.43 -1.61 12.80
N ARG A 33 -16.36 -2.36 13.06
CA ARG A 33 -15.03 -1.83 13.42
C ARG A 33 -14.17 -1.49 12.21
N ALA A 34 -14.17 -2.33 11.17
CA ALA A 34 -13.46 -2.04 9.93
C ALA A 34 -13.95 -0.72 9.31
N SER A 35 -15.27 -0.51 9.30
CA SER A 35 -15.90 0.73 8.84
C SER A 35 -15.48 1.93 9.70
N ARG A 36 -15.40 1.78 11.03
CA ARG A 36 -14.91 2.85 11.92
C ARG A 36 -13.44 3.21 11.70
N HIS A 37 -12.55 2.23 11.57
CA HIS A 37 -11.13 2.51 11.32
C HIS A 37 -10.93 3.13 9.94
N ARG A 38 -11.64 2.66 8.92
CA ARG A 38 -11.66 3.30 7.60
C ARG A 38 -12.11 4.76 7.70
N ALA A 39 -13.25 5.03 8.32
CA ALA A 39 -13.78 6.39 8.44
C ALA A 39 -12.77 7.31 9.17
N ARG A 40 -12.07 6.78 10.17
CA ARG A 40 -11.04 7.54 10.91
C ARG A 40 -9.79 7.80 10.07
N ILE A 41 -9.33 6.83 9.28
CA ILE A 41 -8.22 7.02 8.34
C ILE A 41 -8.60 8.09 7.32
N GLN A 42 -9.79 7.99 6.72
CA GLN A 42 -10.27 8.96 5.75
C GLN A 42 -10.36 10.37 6.35
N SER A 43 -10.94 10.50 7.55
CA SER A 43 -11.04 11.78 8.25
C SER A 43 -9.67 12.43 8.52
N ILE A 44 -8.64 11.63 8.81
CA ILE A 44 -7.28 12.14 8.98
C ILE A 44 -6.72 12.60 7.63
N SER A 45 -6.90 11.81 6.57
CA SER A 45 -6.47 12.20 5.21
C SER A 45 -7.13 13.50 4.73
N ASP A 46 -8.42 13.69 5.02
CA ASP A 46 -9.15 14.91 4.64
C ASP A 46 -8.64 16.14 5.44
N SER A 47 -8.11 15.92 6.63
CA SER A 47 -7.54 16.98 7.49
C SER A 47 -6.11 17.40 7.12
N PHE A 48 -5.49 16.76 6.12
CA PHE A 48 -4.13 17.12 5.69
C PHE A 48 -4.07 18.56 5.15
N PRO A 49 -2.96 19.28 5.41
CA PRO A 49 -2.73 20.59 4.82
C PRO A 49 -2.71 20.47 3.28
N PRO A 50 -3.03 21.55 2.55
CA PRO A 50 -3.13 21.52 1.08
C PRO A 50 -1.90 20.94 0.36
N VAL A 51 -0.73 21.09 0.97
CA VAL A 51 0.58 20.63 0.48
C VAL A 51 0.74 19.11 0.57
N LEU A 52 0.07 18.45 1.53
CA LEU A 52 0.12 17.01 1.75
C LEU A 52 -1.13 16.27 1.25
N ARG A 53 -2.06 16.97 0.59
CA ARG A 53 -3.23 16.33 -0.01
C ARG A 53 -2.85 15.69 -1.34
N TRP A 54 -3.16 14.41 -1.50
CA TRP A 54 -3.11 13.77 -2.81
C TRP A 54 -4.16 14.42 -3.73
N ARG A 55 -3.76 14.85 -4.93
CA ARG A 55 -4.63 15.54 -5.90
C ARG A 55 -4.64 14.87 -7.28
N GLY A 56 -4.28 13.58 -7.38
CA GLY A 56 -4.37 12.81 -8.63
C GLY A 56 -3.71 13.49 -9.83
N GLY A 57 -2.51 14.05 -9.66
CA GLY A 57 -1.77 14.70 -10.75
C GLY A 57 -2.20 16.13 -11.12
N LEU A 58 -3.14 16.76 -10.41
CA LEU A 58 -3.47 18.18 -10.61
C LEU A 58 -2.32 19.13 -10.24
N SER A 59 -2.38 20.37 -10.76
CA SER A 59 -1.37 21.40 -10.56
C SER A 59 -1.03 21.62 -9.08
N ARG A 60 0.26 21.47 -8.79
CA ARG A 60 0.86 21.57 -7.46
C ARG A 60 1.04 23.04 -7.07
N PRO A 61 0.82 23.43 -5.81
CA PRO A 61 1.30 24.70 -5.28
C PRO A 61 2.79 24.90 -5.59
N GLY A 62 3.18 26.08 -6.09
CA GLY A 62 4.52 26.33 -6.61
C GLY A 62 5.68 26.25 -5.60
N HIS A 63 5.41 26.02 -4.31
CA HIS A 63 6.40 25.88 -3.24
C HIS A 63 6.60 24.43 -2.78
N ILE A 64 6.03 23.45 -3.48
CA ILE A 64 6.22 22.03 -3.15
C ILE A 64 7.66 21.62 -3.44
N THR A 65 8.28 20.98 -2.44
CA THR A 65 9.64 20.44 -2.51
C THR A 65 9.61 18.91 -2.64
N GLU A 66 10.74 18.33 -3.04
CA GLU A 66 10.95 16.86 -3.07
C GLU A 66 10.66 16.19 -1.71
N GLY A 67 10.93 16.88 -0.60
CA GLY A 67 10.61 16.40 0.75
C GLY A 67 9.10 16.18 0.95
N HIS A 68 8.26 17.07 0.42
CA HIS A 68 6.82 16.91 0.47
C HIS A 68 6.35 15.72 -0.36
N ASP A 69 6.96 15.47 -1.53
CA ASP A 69 6.65 14.28 -2.34
C ASP A 69 6.99 12.98 -1.63
N THR A 70 8.15 12.94 -0.98
CA THR A 70 8.57 11.83 -0.13
C THR A 70 7.54 11.58 0.98
N GLN A 71 7.05 12.62 1.63
CA GLN A 71 6.05 12.49 2.69
C GLN A 71 4.69 12.02 2.15
N ILE A 72 4.23 12.57 1.03
CA ILE A 72 3.00 12.15 0.37
C ILE A 72 3.08 10.66 0.03
N ALA A 73 4.15 10.21 -0.63
CA ALA A 73 4.34 8.79 -0.96
C ALA A 73 4.25 7.91 0.29
N ASN A 74 5.01 8.26 1.34
CA ASN A 74 5.04 7.48 2.57
C ASN A 74 3.68 7.47 3.31
N LEU A 75 3.00 8.61 3.41
CA LEU A 75 1.72 8.71 4.11
C LEU A 75 0.62 7.92 3.40
N PHE A 76 0.45 8.12 2.09
CA PHE A 76 -0.64 7.48 1.36
C PHE A 76 -0.41 5.98 1.17
N ILE A 77 0.80 5.55 0.79
CA ILE A 77 1.11 4.12 0.64
C ILE A 77 1.00 3.39 1.99
N THR A 78 1.46 4.02 3.09
CA THR A 78 1.27 3.46 4.43
C THR A 78 -0.20 3.36 4.81
N SER A 79 -0.99 4.41 4.57
CA SER A 79 -2.44 4.41 4.82
C SER A 79 -3.16 3.29 4.07
N LEU A 80 -2.83 3.09 2.79
CA LEU A 80 -3.36 2.02 1.95
C LEU A 80 -2.96 0.63 2.47
N ASN A 81 -1.71 0.46 2.91
CA ASN A 81 -1.28 -0.80 3.52
C ASN A 81 -2.01 -1.11 4.83
N ILE A 82 -2.23 -0.11 5.69
CA ILE A 82 -3.03 -0.27 6.90
C ILE A 82 -4.45 -0.69 6.55
N ARG A 83 -5.07 -0.02 5.56
CA ARG A 83 -6.42 -0.35 5.08
C ARG A 83 -6.48 -1.78 4.54
N SER A 84 -5.47 -2.21 3.78
CA SER A 84 -5.32 -3.59 3.28
C SER A 84 -5.27 -4.60 4.43
N ASN A 85 -4.42 -4.37 5.43
CA ASN A 85 -4.26 -5.26 6.59
C ASN A 85 -5.53 -5.34 7.45
N LEU A 86 -6.20 -4.21 7.66
CA LEU A 86 -7.49 -4.17 8.36
C LEU A 86 -8.56 -4.95 7.61
N LEU A 87 -8.58 -4.83 6.29
CA LEU A 87 -9.57 -5.48 5.44
C LEU A 87 -9.37 -7.01 5.39
N GLN A 88 -8.12 -7.48 5.37
CA GLN A 88 -7.81 -8.91 5.50
C GLN A 88 -8.26 -9.46 6.85
N LYS A 89 -7.98 -8.74 7.95
CA LYS A 89 -8.29 -9.20 9.32
C LYS A 89 -9.77 -9.07 9.72
N PHE A 90 -10.46 -8.03 9.25
CA PHE A 90 -11.80 -7.68 9.74
C PHE A 90 -12.85 -7.51 8.64
N GLY A 91 -12.49 -7.73 7.37
CA GLY A 91 -13.41 -7.60 6.23
C GLY A 91 -14.56 -8.60 6.32
N SER A 92 -15.77 -8.11 6.04
CA SER A 92 -17.02 -8.84 6.31
C SER A 92 -17.30 -9.98 5.35
N THR A 93 -17.27 -9.74 4.04
CA THR A 93 -17.52 -10.75 3.00
C THR A 93 -16.40 -10.77 1.97
N VAL A 94 -16.17 -11.94 1.36
CA VAL A 94 -15.18 -12.13 0.29
C VAL A 94 -15.40 -11.13 -0.86
N LYS A 95 -16.64 -10.96 -1.33
CA LYS A 95 -16.97 -10.02 -2.41
C LYS A 95 -16.63 -8.57 -2.04
N THR A 96 -16.97 -8.13 -0.82
CA THR A 96 -16.60 -6.78 -0.36
C THR A 96 -15.09 -6.61 -0.17
N ARG A 97 -14.39 -7.67 0.25
CA ARG A 97 -12.93 -7.67 0.42
C ARG A 97 -12.24 -7.55 -0.94
N ALA A 98 -12.64 -8.33 -1.94
CA ALA A 98 -12.11 -8.27 -3.29
C ALA A 98 -12.28 -6.89 -3.93
N ALA A 99 -13.50 -6.33 -3.90
CA ALA A 99 -13.78 -5.00 -4.45
C ALA A 99 -12.97 -3.88 -3.76
N GLU A 100 -12.72 -4.01 -2.46
CA GLU A 100 -11.96 -3.02 -1.71
C GLU A 100 -10.44 -3.16 -1.89
N HIS A 101 -9.90 -4.38 -2.05
CA HIS A 101 -8.50 -4.55 -2.45
C HIS A 101 -8.27 -4.04 -3.88
N GLN A 102 -9.24 -4.19 -4.78
CA GLN A 102 -9.16 -3.60 -6.11
C GLN A 102 -9.00 -2.08 -6.05
N ARG A 103 -9.82 -1.39 -5.24
CA ARG A 103 -9.69 0.06 -5.03
C ARG A 103 -8.35 0.45 -4.43
N ILE A 104 -7.84 -0.32 -3.47
CA ILE A 104 -6.52 -0.08 -2.88
C ILE A 104 -5.42 -0.15 -3.95
N VAL A 105 -5.45 -1.17 -4.82
CA VAL A 105 -4.45 -1.31 -5.90
C VAL A 105 -4.60 -0.21 -6.94
N ASP A 106 -5.82 0.23 -7.25
CA ASP A 106 -6.05 1.39 -8.13
C ASP A 106 -5.41 2.66 -7.56
N ASP A 107 -5.67 2.95 -6.27
CA ASP A 107 -5.08 4.10 -5.57
C ASP A 107 -3.54 3.99 -5.50
N LEU A 108 -2.99 2.78 -5.28
CA LEU A 108 -1.54 2.56 -5.30
C LEU A 108 -0.94 2.87 -6.67
N LEU A 109 -1.53 2.36 -7.75
CA LEU A 109 -1.06 2.62 -9.11
C LEU A 109 -1.19 4.10 -9.45
N GLU A 110 -2.25 4.76 -9.02
CA GLU A 110 -2.39 6.21 -9.18
C GLU A 110 -1.20 6.95 -8.55
N ILE A 111 -0.82 6.60 -7.32
CA ILE A 111 0.33 7.21 -6.65
C ILE A 111 1.63 6.91 -7.40
N LEU A 112 1.88 5.64 -7.73
CA LEU A 112 3.14 5.20 -8.36
C LEU A 112 3.38 5.80 -9.74
N TYR A 113 2.33 6.10 -10.50
CA TYR A 113 2.44 6.70 -11.83
C TYR A 113 2.50 8.24 -11.83
N HIS A 114 2.10 8.89 -10.73
CA HIS A 114 2.13 10.35 -10.62
C HIS A 114 3.21 10.88 -9.67
N MET A 115 3.86 10.01 -8.89
CA MET A 115 5.01 10.37 -8.07
C MET A 115 6.28 10.42 -8.92
N PRO A 116 7.15 11.44 -8.75
CA PRO A 116 8.45 11.46 -9.42
C PRO A 116 9.26 10.21 -9.11
N GLN A 117 9.89 9.64 -10.15
CA GLN A 117 10.60 8.36 -10.04
C GLN A 117 11.71 8.37 -8.97
N HIS A 118 12.51 9.43 -8.91
CA HIS A 118 13.59 9.58 -7.92
C HIS A 118 13.08 9.55 -6.47
N VAL A 119 11.86 10.05 -6.21
CA VAL A 119 11.23 9.98 -4.88
C VAL A 119 10.90 8.54 -4.53
N LEU A 120 10.41 7.75 -5.48
CA LEU A 120 10.09 6.34 -5.25
C LEU A 120 11.35 5.52 -4.99
N GLU A 121 12.40 5.72 -5.80
CA GLU A 121 13.70 5.03 -5.68
C GLU A 121 14.37 5.29 -4.33
N GLN A 122 14.46 6.56 -3.90
CA GLN A 122 15.05 6.92 -2.60
C GLN A 122 14.28 6.33 -1.41
N ASN A 123 12.97 6.06 -1.58
CA ASN A 123 12.10 5.54 -0.54
C ASN A 123 11.82 4.03 -0.66
N GLY A 124 12.45 3.33 -1.62
CA GLY A 124 12.18 1.93 -1.94
C GLY A 124 12.16 1.02 -0.72
N ASN A 125 13.14 1.18 0.20
CA ASN A 125 13.23 0.40 1.44
C ASN A 125 11.98 0.45 2.32
N SER A 126 11.26 1.58 2.34
CA SER A 126 10.01 1.72 3.09
C SER A 126 8.80 1.29 2.26
N LEU A 127 8.79 1.61 0.96
CA LEU A 127 7.62 1.46 0.11
C LEU A 127 7.45 0.02 -0.40
N ILE A 128 8.54 -0.62 -0.85
CA ILE A 128 8.51 -1.95 -1.48
C ILE A 128 7.80 -3.00 -0.61
N PRO A 129 8.11 -3.15 0.71
CA PRO A 129 7.41 -4.13 1.53
C PRO A 129 5.89 -3.91 1.56
N LYS A 130 5.44 -2.66 1.66
CA LYS A 130 4.02 -2.29 1.74
C LYS A 130 3.29 -2.55 0.43
N LEU A 131 3.95 -2.26 -0.69
CA LEU A 131 3.43 -2.53 -2.04
C LEU A 131 3.29 -4.03 -2.29
N ARG A 132 4.31 -4.81 -1.90
CA ARG A 132 4.28 -6.29 -1.99
C ARG A 132 3.16 -6.87 -1.12
N ASP A 133 3.01 -6.42 0.11
CA ASP A 133 1.92 -6.86 1.01
C ASP A 133 0.54 -6.57 0.40
N CYS A 134 0.33 -5.39 -0.16
CA CYS A 134 -0.93 -5.03 -0.82
C CYS A 134 -1.19 -5.87 -2.07
N GLY A 135 -0.17 -6.08 -2.91
CA GLY A 135 -0.25 -6.91 -4.11
C GLY A 135 -0.56 -8.37 -3.78
N ALA A 136 0.09 -8.93 -2.76
CA ALA A 136 -0.17 -10.29 -2.27
C ALA A 136 -1.60 -10.45 -1.76
N ALA A 137 -2.08 -9.50 -0.96
CA ALA A 137 -3.46 -9.51 -0.46
C ALA A 137 -4.49 -9.43 -1.60
N TYR A 138 -4.21 -8.64 -2.64
CA TYR A 138 -5.07 -8.54 -3.82
C TYR A 138 -5.07 -9.84 -4.64
N MET A 139 -3.91 -10.49 -4.82
CA MET A 139 -3.82 -11.82 -5.45
C MET A 139 -4.64 -12.88 -4.73
N GLU A 140 -4.56 -12.91 -3.41
CA GLU A 140 -5.33 -13.86 -2.59
C GLU A 140 -6.84 -13.72 -2.85
N GLN A 141 -7.34 -12.49 -3.04
CA GLN A 141 -8.75 -12.27 -3.36
C GLN A 141 -9.14 -12.75 -4.76
N MET A 142 -8.22 -12.67 -5.74
CA MET A 142 -8.46 -13.18 -7.09
C MET A 142 -8.61 -14.70 -7.13
N ASN A 143 -7.89 -15.41 -6.26
CA ASN A 143 -7.96 -16.88 -6.18
C ASN A 143 -9.20 -17.40 -5.44
N ILE A 144 -9.84 -16.58 -4.59
CA ILE A 144 -11.00 -16.98 -3.78
C ILE A 144 -12.34 -16.68 -4.49
N GLY A 145 -12.37 -15.75 -5.44
CA GLY A 145 -13.59 -15.25 -6.10
C GLY A 145 -14.34 -16.26 -6.98
N ASP A 146 -13.76 -17.42 -7.29
CA ASP A 146 -14.27 -18.38 -8.29
C ASP A 146 -14.84 -19.69 -7.69
N GLY A 147 -14.78 -19.84 -6.36
CA GLY A 147 -15.18 -21.09 -5.67
C GLY A 147 -16.61 -21.13 -5.12
N GLY A 148 -17.45 -20.14 -5.44
CA GLY A 148 -18.76 -19.94 -4.80
C GLY A 148 -19.92 -20.09 -5.77
N ASP A 149 -20.49 -21.30 -5.78
CA ASP A 149 -21.79 -21.72 -6.35
C ASP A 149 -21.76 -22.26 -7.80
N GLY A 150 -21.47 -23.58 -7.90
CA GLY A 150 -21.99 -24.46 -8.94
C GLY A 150 -21.26 -24.52 -10.29
N GLY A 151 -20.45 -25.58 -10.48
CA GLY A 151 -20.14 -26.11 -11.81
C GLY A 151 -18.69 -25.95 -12.23
N GLY A 152 -17.96 -27.06 -12.29
CA GLY A 152 -16.56 -27.11 -12.71
C GLY A 152 -16.34 -26.78 -14.18
N GLY A 153 -15.19 -26.14 -14.45
CA GLY A 153 -14.56 -25.99 -15.75
C GLY A 153 -13.09 -25.59 -15.56
N PRO A 154 -12.13 -26.15 -16.31
CA PRO A 154 -10.72 -25.83 -16.15
C PRO A 154 -10.39 -24.59 -16.99
N GLU A 155 -10.60 -23.40 -16.43
CA GLU A 155 -9.91 -22.15 -16.78
C GLU A 155 -10.54 -21.01 -15.98
N THR A 156 -9.96 -20.79 -14.81
CA THR A 156 -10.26 -19.70 -13.88
C THR A 156 -10.08 -18.38 -14.61
N LEU A 157 -11.18 -17.73 -15.02
CA LEU A 157 -11.16 -16.41 -15.64
C LEU A 157 -10.81 -15.36 -14.59
N VAL A 158 -9.56 -15.33 -14.14
CA VAL A 158 -9.00 -14.15 -13.46
C VAL A 158 -9.31 -12.97 -14.38
N SER A 159 -10.07 -11.99 -13.89
CA SER A 159 -10.43 -10.82 -14.69
C SER A 159 -9.15 -10.26 -15.32
N GLU A 160 -9.10 -10.19 -16.65
CA GLU A 160 -7.95 -9.67 -17.40
C GLU A 160 -7.49 -8.31 -16.86
N SER A 161 -8.45 -7.47 -16.44
CA SER A 161 -8.15 -6.19 -15.81
C SER A 161 -7.37 -6.30 -14.50
N ALA A 162 -7.61 -7.36 -13.72
CA ALA A 162 -6.95 -7.60 -12.46
C ALA A 162 -5.51 -8.11 -12.66
N ARG A 163 -5.26 -8.96 -13.67
CA ARG A 163 -3.91 -9.34 -14.11
C ARG A 163 -3.12 -8.13 -14.58
N LEU A 164 -3.71 -7.29 -15.45
CA LEU A 164 -3.07 -6.08 -15.96
C LEU A 164 -2.67 -5.11 -14.85
N LYS A 165 -3.49 -4.95 -13.80
CA LYS A 165 -3.14 -4.13 -12.62
C LYS A 165 -1.95 -4.72 -11.86
N LEU A 166 -1.92 -6.03 -11.72
CA LEU A 166 -0.80 -6.72 -11.07
C LEU A 166 0.50 -6.55 -11.85
N GLU A 167 0.46 -6.72 -13.16
CA GLU A 167 1.62 -6.53 -14.02
C GLU A 167 2.16 -5.10 -13.95
N LYS A 168 1.27 -4.10 -13.94
CA LYS A 168 1.66 -2.70 -13.73
C LYS A 168 2.32 -2.49 -12.37
N LEU A 169 1.79 -3.09 -11.31
CA LEU A 169 2.36 -2.99 -9.97
C LEU A 169 3.73 -3.68 -9.88
N LEU A 170 3.87 -4.87 -10.47
CA LEU A 170 5.13 -5.61 -10.53
C LEU A 170 6.18 -4.87 -11.34
N ARG A 171 5.81 -4.28 -12.49
CA ARG A 171 6.72 -3.44 -13.28
C ARG A 171 7.19 -2.23 -12.49
N LYS A 172 6.28 -1.55 -11.79
CA LYS A 172 6.68 -0.45 -10.90
C LYS A 172 7.55 -0.89 -9.74
N LEU A 173 7.32 -2.08 -9.20
CA LEU A 173 8.19 -2.65 -8.19
C LEU A 173 9.59 -2.90 -8.76
N ASP A 174 9.71 -3.45 -9.97
CA ASP A 174 10.99 -3.66 -10.65
C ASP A 174 11.75 -2.35 -10.90
N ASP A 175 11.02 -1.31 -11.34
CA ASP A 175 11.58 0.04 -11.53
C ASP A 175 12.12 0.66 -10.22
N ILE A 176 11.51 0.35 -9.07
CA ILE A 176 11.89 0.90 -7.75
C ILE A 176 12.89 -0.01 -7.03
N ASP A 177 12.87 -1.31 -7.33
CA ASP A 177 13.77 -2.33 -6.79
C ASP A 177 15.11 -2.32 -7.54
N CYS A 178 15.65 -1.13 -7.76
CA CYS A 178 17.01 -0.90 -8.25
C CYS A 178 18.07 -1.20 -7.16
N TRP A 179 17.84 -2.24 -6.35
CA TRP A 179 18.75 -2.69 -5.31
C TRP A 179 19.94 -3.42 -5.96
N PRO A 180 21.18 -2.90 -5.90
CA PRO A 180 22.35 -3.59 -6.45
C PRO A 180 22.79 -4.81 -5.64
N GLY A 181 21.99 -5.28 -4.68
CA GLY A 181 22.44 -6.18 -3.62
C GLY A 181 23.24 -5.40 -2.56
N LEU A 182 23.38 -5.99 -1.37
CA LEU A 182 24.40 -5.51 -0.41
C LEU A 182 25.77 -5.65 -1.09
N PRO A 183 26.59 -4.58 -1.20
CA PRO A 183 27.98 -4.76 -1.58
C PRO A 183 28.69 -5.48 -0.44
N GLY A 184 28.99 -6.78 -0.63
CA GLY A 184 29.89 -7.51 0.26
C GLY A 184 29.37 -8.77 0.95
N VAL A 185 28.37 -9.47 0.41
CA VAL A 185 28.31 -10.93 0.65
C VAL A 185 29.06 -11.60 -0.50
N GLU A 186 30.40 -11.57 -0.40
CA GLU A 186 31.22 -12.53 -1.11
C GLU A 186 30.68 -13.91 -0.75
N SER A 187 30.25 -14.67 -1.76
CA SER A 187 30.00 -16.10 -1.59
C SER A 187 31.27 -16.68 -0.99
N PRO A 188 31.23 -17.40 0.14
CA PRO A 188 32.44 -17.99 0.70
C PRO A 188 33.03 -18.89 -0.37
N GLN A 189 34.20 -18.48 -0.90
CA GLN A 189 34.98 -19.30 -1.78
C GLN A 189 35.19 -20.62 -1.05
N SER A 190 34.66 -21.69 -1.64
CA SER A 190 34.94 -23.05 -1.22
C SER A 190 36.42 -23.31 -1.50
N ASN A 191 37.28 -22.92 -0.56
CA ASN A 191 38.65 -23.40 -0.49
C ASN A 191 38.57 -24.87 -0.07
N ARG A 192 38.40 -25.75 -1.05
CA ARG A 192 38.89 -27.12 -0.95
C ARG A 192 40.40 -27.07 -1.16
N GLN A 193 41.13 -27.15 -0.06
CA GLN A 193 42.40 -27.86 -0.01
C GLN A 193 42.19 -29.16 0.75
#